data_AF-A0A453K6C3-F1
#
_entry.id   AF-A0A453K6C3-F1
#
_cell.length_a   1.000
_cell.length_b   1.000
_cell.length_c   1.000
_cell.angle_alpha   90.00
_cell.angle_beta   90.00
_cell.angle_gamma   90.00
#
_symmetry.space_group_name_H-M   'P 1'
#
loop_
_entity.id
_entity.type
_entity.pdbx_description
1 polymer ?
#
loop_
_entity_poly.entity_id
_entity_poly.type
_entity_poly.pdbx_seq_one_letter_code
_entity_poly.pdbx_strand_id
1 'polypeptide(L)'
;MQVPEPSMQHRVMIEAVENHMPEVVIVDEIGTEAEAQACRSIAERGVMLIGTAHGERLANIIKNPVLSDLVGGVETVTLGDEEARARRTQKSILERKAPPTFPFLIEMRERHYWVTHRTERSVDMLLHGKKPLVEVRKRDNEFEVVIERWATYDGDGL
;
A
#
# COMPACT_ATOMS: atom_id res chain seq x y z
N MET A 1 7.04 -14.71 -17.27
CA MET A 1 8.09 -15.72 -16.98
C MET A 1 7.54 -16.69 -15.95
N GLN A 2 7.92 -17.97 -16.00
CA GLN A 2 7.45 -18.96 -15.02
C GLN A 2 8.37 -18.95 -13.80
N VAL A 3 7.79 -18.88 -12.60
CA VAL A 3 8.52 -19.02 -11.34
C VAL A 3 8.68 -20.51 -11.04
N PRO A 4 9.90 -21.06 -10.97
CA PRO A 4 10.11 -22.50 -10.77
C PRO A 4 9.72 -22.97 -9.36
N GLU A 5 9.89 -22.11 -8.36
CA GLU A 5 9.50 -22.37 -6.96
C GLU A 5 9.26 -21.03 -6.22
N PRO A 6 8.39 -20.99 -5.19
CA PRO A 6 7.99 -19.74 -4.54
C PRO A 6 9.15 -18.89 -4.00
N SER A 7 10.18 -19.52 -3.42
CA SER A 7 11.38 -18.83 -2.89
C SER A 7 12.13 -18.02 -3.95
N MET A 8 11.97 -18.36 -5.23
CA MET A 8 12.65 -17.72 -6.36
C MET A 8 11.86 -16.56 -6.96
N GLN A 9 10.65 -16.27 -6.48
CA GLN A 9 9.77 -15.25 -7.04
C GLN A 9 10.47 -13.89 -7.18
N HIS A 10 11.09 -13.38 -6.11
CA HIS A 10 11.81 -12.10 -6.13
C HIS A 10 12.94 -12.04 -7.17
N ARG A 11 13.67 -13.15 -7.39
CA ARG A 11 14.74 -13.21 -8.40
C ARG A 11 14.17 -13.15 -9.81
N VAL A 12 13.11 -13.90 -10.07
CA VAL A 12 12.43 -13.89 -11.38
C VAL A 12 11.82 -12.52 -11.65
N MET A 13 11.28 -11.84 -10.63
CA MET A 13 10.78 -10.46 -10.78
C MET A 13 11.88 -9.49 -11.22
N ILE A 14 13.05 -9.54 -10.59
CA ILE A 14 14.19 -8.68 -10.93
C ILE A 14 14.70 -9.01 -12.34
N GLU A 15 14.93 -10.30 -12.62
CA GLU A 15 15.40 -10.77 -13.92
C GLU A 15 14.45 -10.38 -15.06
N ALA A 16 13.13 -10.47 -14.82
CA ALA A 16 12.13 -10.06 -15.78
C ALA A 16 12.28 -8.60 -16.19
N VAL A 17 12.57 -7.72 -15.23
CA VAL A 17 12.70 -6.30 -15.49
C VAL A 17 14.04 -5.96 -16.13
N GLU A 18 15.13 -6.56 -15.65
CA GLU A 18 16.48 -6.31 -16.18
C GLU A 18 16.64 -6.78 -17.62
N ASN A 19 16.08 -7.94 -17.99
CA ASN A 19 16.29 -8.53 -19.30
C ASN A 19 15.23 -8.16 -20.33
N HIS A 20 14.02 -7.77 -19.90
CA HIS A 20 12.90 -7.54 -20.82
C HIS A 20 12.32 -6.13 -20.80
N MET A 21 12.66 -5.28 -19.82
CA MET A 21 12.11 -3.93 -19.66
C MET A 21 10.58 -3.87 -19.90
N PRO A 22 9.79 -4.67 -19.18
CA PRO A 22 8.35 -4.75 -19.41
C PRO A 22 7.66 -3.44 -19.01
N GLU A 23 6.53 -3.13 -19.65
CA GLU A 23 5.69 -2.00 -19.25
C GLU A 23 4.90 -2.31 -17.96
N VAL A 24 4.55 -3.58 -17.75
CA VAL A 24 3.74 -4.05 -16.62
C VAL A 24 4.28 -5.37 -16.05
N VAL A 25 4.32 -5.46 -14.73
CA VAL A 25 4.58 -6.70 -13.98
C VAL A 25 3.40 -6.99 -13.06
N ILE A 26 2.87 -8.22 -13.15
CA ILE A 26 1.77 -8.70 -12.29
C ILE A 26 2.35 -9.75 -11.35
N VAL A 27 2.14 -9.56 -10.05
CA VAL A 27 2.58 -10.45 -8.98
C VAL A 27 1.34 -11.00 -8.29
N ASP A 28 1.22 -12.32 -8.17
CA ASP A 28 0.03 -12.91 -7.57
C ASP A 28 -0.04 -12.55 -6.09
N GLU A 29 0.99 -12.86 -5.31
CA GLU A 29 1.04 -12.54 -3.88
C GLU A 29 2.43 -12.05 -3.46
N ILE A 30 2.46 -10.92 -2.74
CA ILE A 30 3.66 -10.35 -2.13
C ILE A 30 3.56 -10.60 -0.62
N GLY A 31 4.50 -11.40 -0.09
CA GLY A 31 4.47 -11.80 1.32
C GLY A 31 5.82 -11.74 2.03
N THR A 32 6.92 -11.65 1.28
CA THR A 32 8.28 -11.65 1.84
C THR A 32 8.98 -10.31 1.69
N GLU A 33 9.98 -10.07 2.53
CA GLU A 33 10.80 -8.86 2.48
C GLU A 33 11.53 -8.73 1.13
N ALA A 34 12.04 -9.85 0.59
CA ALA A 34 12.71 -9.85 -0.70
C ALA A 34 11.77 -9.45 -1.86
N GLU A 35 10.52 -9.90 -1.83
CA GLU A 35 9.52 -9.52 -2.83
C GLU A 35 9.10 -8.06 -2.70
N ALA A 36 8.93 -7.55 -1.46
CA ALA A 36 8.61 -6.15 -1.23
C ALA A 36 9.73 -5.22 -1.72
N GLN A 37 10.99 -5.58 -1.44
CA GLN A 37 12.16 -4.88 -1.96
C GLN A 37 12.23 -4.93 -3.49
N ALA A 38 11.99 -6.11 -4.10
CA ALA A 38 11.95 -6.24 -5.55
C ALA A 38 10.85 -5.35 -6.17
N CYS A 39 9.64 -5.32 -5.59
CA CYS A 39 8.57 -4.43 -6.03
C CYS A 39 8.99 -2.96 -6.00
N ARG A 40 9.63 -2.50 -4.92
CA ARG A 40 10.12 -1.12 -4.81
C ARG A 40 11.12 -0.79 -5.92
N SER A 41 12.12 -1.64 -6.12
CA SER A 41 13.13 -1.47 -7.17
C SER A 41 12.54 -1.46 -8.58
N ILE A 42 11.48 -2.23 -8.82
CA ILE A 42 10.78 -2.28 -10.11
C ILE A 42 9.95 -1.00 -10.33
N ALA A 43 9.22 -0.54 -9.31
CA ALA A 43 8.45 0.70 -9.36
C ALA A 43 9.36 1.92 -9.61
N GLU A 44 10.53 1.98 -8.97
CA GLU A 44 11.53 3.04 -9.15
C GLU A 44 12.08 3.13 -10.59
N ARG A 45 12.03 2.01 -11.33
CA ARG A 45 12.38 1.97 -12.77
C ARG A 45 11.23 2.41 -13.68
N GLY A 46 10.09 2.82 -13.12
CA GLY A 46 8.92 3.29 -13.86
C GLY A 46 8.05 2.18 -14.45
N VAL A 47 8.30 0.92 -14.08
CA VAL A 47 7.47 -0.22 -14.49
C VAL A 47 6.17 -0.24 -13.67
N MET A 48 5.03 -0.43 -14.33
CA MET A 48 3.76 -0.57 -13.62
C MET A 48 3.70 -1.90 -12.89
N LEU A 49 3.33 -1.86 -11.61
CA LEU A 49 3.11 -3.06 -10.80
C LEU A 49 1.64 -3.24 -10.47
N ILE A 50 1.19 -4.49 -10.56
CA ILE A 50 -0.10 -4.96 -10.04
C ILE A 50 0.22 -6.14 -9.14
N GLY A 51 -0.19 -6.08 -7.87
CA GLY A 51 0.11 -7.12 -6.90
C GLY A 51 -1.04 -7.35 -5.95
N THR A 52 -1.16 -8.56 -5.40
CA THR A 52 -1.93 -8.78 -4.17
C THR A 52 -0.98 -8.99 -2.98
N ALA A 53 -1.49 -8.73 -1.79
CA ALA A 53 -0.78 -8.96 -0.54
C ALA A 53 -1.81 -9.34 0.53
N HIS A 54 -1.41 -10.16 1.49
CA HIS A 54 -2.30 -10.59 2.55
C HIS A 54 -2.49 -9.48 3.61
N GLY A 55 -3.74 -9.08 3.82
CA GLY A 55 -4.13 -8.15 4.89
C GLY A 55 -5.62 -7.87 4.88
N GLU A 56 -6.20 -7.70 6.06
CA GLU A 56 -7.64 -7.44 6.21
C GLU A 56 -8.00 -5.99 5.94
N ARG A 57 -7.19 -5.07 6.47
CA ARG A 57 -7.36 -3.61 6.31
C ARG A 57 -6.03 -2.93 6.03
N LEU A 58 -6.09 -1.72 5.47
CA LEU A 58 -4.89 -0.88 5.27
C LEU A 58 -4.07 -0.71 6.57
N ALA A 59 -4.73 -0.61 7.72
CA ALA A 59 -4.06 -0.51 9.01
C ALA A 59 -3.16 -1.73 9.33
N ASN A 60 -3.55 -2.94 8.90
CA ASN A 60 -2.74 -4.15 9.08
C ASN A 60 -1.47 -4.10 8.22
N ILE A 61 -1.58 -3.59 6.99
CA ILE A 61 -0.44 -3.42 6.08
C ILE A 61 0.57 -2.43 6.68
N ILE A 62 0.10 -1.30 7.21
CA ILE A 62 0.94 -0.28 7.85
C ILE A 62 1.70 -0.84 9.06
N LYS A 63 1.05 -1.70 9.87
CA LYS A 63 1.65 -2.32 11.06
C LYS A 63 2.58 -3.50 10.74
N ASN A 64 2.47 -4.08 9.55
CA ASN A 64 3.25 -5.24 9.15
C ASN A 64 4.68 -4.79 8.76
N PRO A 65 5.74 -5.29 9.42
CA PRO A 65 7.10 -4.85 9.15
C PRO A 65 7.58 -5.13 7.72
N VAL A 66 7.04 -6.19 7.07
CA VAL A 66 7.38 -6.56 5.69
C VAL A 66 6.54 -5.76 4.70
N LEU A 67 5.22 -5.75 4.87
CA LEU A 67 4.32 -5.15 3.88
C LEU A 67 4.23 -3.62 3.99
N SER A 68 4.62 -3.03 5.13
CA SER A 68 4.63 -1.57 5.30
C SER A 68 5.50 -0.87 4.25
N ASP A 69 6.58 -1.53 3.81
CA ASP A 69 7.46 -1.02 2.74
C ASP A 69 6.70 -0.76 1.43
N LEU A 70 5.68 -1.58 1.10
CA LEU A 70 4.86 -1.39 -0.11
C LEU A 70 4.01 -0.11 -0.07
N VAL A 71 3.70 0.37 1.13
CA VAL A 71 2.90 1.58 1.37
C VAL A 71 3.76 2.77 1.82
N GLY A 72 5.09 2.69 1.63
CA GLY A 72 6.04 3.78 1.86
C GLY A 72 6.89 3.63 3.11
N GLY A 73 6.76 2.51 3.83
CA GLY A 73 7.41 2.25 5.11
C GLY A 73 6.90 3.17 6.21
N VAL A 74 7.15 2.82 7.47
CA VAL A 74 6.82 3.67 8.63
C VAL A 74 8.04 3.84 9.51
N GLU A 75 8.31 5.08 9.94
CA GLU A 75 9.34 5.40 10.92
C GLU A 75 8.85 6.37 12.00
N THR A 76 9.56 6.36 13.11
CA THR A 76 9.34 7.30 14.20
C THR A 76 10.26 8.50 14.04
N VAL A 77 9.67 9.68 13.79
CA VAL A 77 10.39 10.94 13.66
C VAL A 77 10.28 11.74 14.96
N THR A 78 11.39 12.33 15.40
CA THR A 78 11.39 13.27 16.53
C THR A 78 11.36 14.71 16.02
N LEU A 79 10.26 15.41 16.27
CA LEU A 79 10.07 16.82 15.98
C LEU A 79 10.78 17.70 17.03
N GLY A 80 11.27 18.86 16.56
CA GLY A 80 11.69 19.93 17.45
C GLY A 80 10.51 20.57 18.19
N ASP A 81 10.81 21.29 19.27
CA ASP A 81 9.79 21.85 20.18
C ASP A 81 8.84 22.84 19.49
N GLU A 82 9.35 23.65 18.56
CA GLU A 82 8.55 24.61 17.79
C GLU A 82 7.59 23.89 16.82
N GLU A 83 8.06 22.87 16.10
CA GLU A 83 7.27 22.10 15.14
C GLU A 83 6.19 21.26 15.87
N ALA A 84 6.54 20.63 16.99
CA ALA A 84 5.61 19.87 17.81
C ALA A 84 4.47 20.77 18.34
N ARG A 85 4.80 21.99 18.78
CA ARG A 85 3.81 22.99 19.20
C ARG A 85 2.95 23.47 18.02
N ALA A 86 3.55 23.76 16.87
CA ALA A 86 2.83 24.19 15.67
C ALA A 86 1.81 23.14 15.20
N ARG A 87 2.20 21.87 15.21
CA ARG A 87 1.32 20.74 14.84
C ARG A 87 0.40 20.24 15.96
N ARG A 88 0.55 20.78 17.18
CA ARG A 88 -0.16 20.34 18.40
C ARG A 88 -0.04 18.83 18.65
N THR A 89 1.16 18.29 18.45
CA THR A 89 1.45 16.86 18.57
C THR A 89 2.58 16.60 19.57
N GLN A 90 2.81 15.34 19.88
CA GLN A 90 3.94 14.91 20.69
C GLN A 90 5.26 15.14 19.94
N LYS A 91 6.38 15.19 20.66
CA LYS A 91 7.70 15.30 20.01
C LYS A 91 8.03 14.09 19.14
N SER A 92 7.42 12.93 19.39
CA SER A 92 7.62 11.73 18.59
C SER A 92 6.33 11.40 17.82
N ILE A 93 6.44 11.29 16.49
CA ILE A 93 5.32 10.96 15.61
C ILE A 93 5.71 9.85 14.63
N LEU A 94 4.72 9.17 14.07
CA LEU A 94 4.93 8.24 12.96
C LEU A 94 4.77 8.97 11.64
N GLU A 95 5.74 8.80 10.74
CA GLU A 95 5.67 9.28 9.35
C GLU A 95 6.09 8.16 8.37
N ARG A 96 5.74 8.34 7.09
CA ARG A 96 6.24 7.46 6.04
C ARG A 96 7.70 7.75 5.73
N LYS A 97 8.48 6.69 5.45
CA LYS A 97 9.90 6.79 5.06
C LYS A 97 10.08 7.27 3.62
N ALA A 98 9.17 6.89 2.74
CA ALA A 98 9.27 7.08 1.30
C ALA A 98 7.88 7.15 0.64
N PRO A 99 7.78 7.57 -0.63
CA PRO A 99 6.57 7.38 -1.43
C PRO A 99 6.15 5.89 -1.46
N PRO A 100 4.84 5.58 -1.46
CA PRO A 100 4.38 4.20 -1.56
C PRO A 100 4.75 3.58 -2.91
N THR A 101 5.11 2.30 -2.90
CA THR A 101 5.37 1.52 -4.12
C THR A 101 4.12 1.45 -5.01
N PHE A 102 2.95 1.30 -4.39
CA PHE A 102 1.66 1.27 -5.09
C PHE A 102 0.89 2.57 -4.81
N PRO A 103 0.60 3.42 -5.81
CA PRO A 103 -0.12 4.68 -5.61
C PRO A 103 -1.60 4.48 -5.22
N PHE A 104 -2.15 3.32 -5.58
CA PHE A 104 -3.49 2.88 -5.22
C PHE A 104 -3.45 1.54 -4.51
N LEU A 105 -4.28 1.39 -3.49
CA LEU A 105 -4.50 0.13 -2.78
C LEU A 105 -5.99 -0.19 -2.78
N ILE A 106 -6.32 -1.45 -3.05
CA ILE A 106 -7.69 -1.95 -3.04
C ILE A 106 -7.83 -2.93 -1.88
N GLU A 107 -8.57 -2.51 -0.85
CA GLU A 107 -8.93 -3.33 0.30
C GLU A 107 -10.19 -4.13 -0.06
N MET A 108 -9.99 -5.42 -0.35
CA MET A 108 -11.09 -6.36 -0.64
C MET A 108 -11.73 -6.79 0.68
N ARG A 109 -12.97 -6.36 0.92
CA ARG A 109 -13.71 -6.71 2.15
C ARG A 109 -14.60 -7.92 1.93
N GLU A 110 -15.30 -7.93 0.82
CA GLU A 110 -16.12 -9.05 0.36
C GLU A 110 -15.99 -9.18 -1.15
N ARG A 111 -16.48 -10.28 -1.72
CA ARG A 111 -16.42 -10.55 -3.17
C ARG A 111 -16.97 -9.41 -4.04
N HIS A 112 -17.96 -8.69 -3.53
CA HIS A 112 -18.68 -7.64 -4.24
C HIS A 112 -18.60 -6.28 -3.52
N TYR A 113 -17.67 -6.13 -2.58
CA TYR A 113 -17.52 -4.91 -1.78
C TYR A 113 -16.04 -4.66 -1.46
N TRP A 114 -15.52 -3.51 -1.90
CA TRP A 114 -14.13 -3.14 -1.67
C TRP A 114 -13.96 -1.64 -1.49
N VAL A 115 -12.83 -1.27 -0.88
CA VAL A 115 -12.45 0.11 -0.60
C VAL A 115 -11.19 0.44 -1.38
N THR A 116 -11.20 1.53 -2.13
CA THR A 116 -10.04 2.02 -2.87
C THR A 116 -9.42 3.20 -2.15
N HIS A 117 -8.14 3.06 -1.85
CA HIS A 117 -7.30 4.04 -1.20
C HIS A 117 -6.41 4.73 -2.24
N ARG A 118 -6.26 6.05 -2.11
CA ARG A 118 -5.04 6.72 -2.57
C ARG A 118 -4.00 6.47 -1.48
N THR A 119 -3.03 5.60 -1.74
CA THR A 119 -2.17 5.00 -0.71
C THR A 119 -1.50 6.06 0.15
N GLU A 120 -0.81 7.01 -0.49
CA GLU A 120 -0.10 8.11 0.17
C GLU A 120 -0.99 8.85 1.18
N ARG A 121 -2.10 9.42 0.70
CA ARG A 121 -3.05 10.18 1.54
C ARG A 121 -3.68 9.33 2.63
N SER A 122 -4.00 8.08 2.31
CA SER A 122 -4.68 7.19 3.25
C SER A 122 -3.77 6.81 4.41
N VAL A 123 -2.52 6.45 4.09
CA VAL A 123 -1.51 6.12 5.09
C VAL A 123 -1.20 7.35 5.95
N ASP A 124 -0.97 8.52 5.35
CA ASP A 124 -0.64 9.75 6.10
C ASP A 124 -1.76 10.19 7.05
N MET A 125 -3.02 10.00 6.66
CA MET A 125 -4.16 10.28 7.54
C MET A 125 -4.23 9.28 8.69
N LEU A 126 -4.05 7.99 8.41
CA LEU A 126 -4.07 6.94 9.42
C LEU A 126 -2.93 7.09 10.44
N LEU A 127 -1.71 7.41 9.99
CA LEU A 127 -0.54 7.67 10.86
C LEU A 127 -0.78 8.84 11.84
N HIS A 128 -1.60 9.81 11.43
CA HIS A 128 -2.01 10.93 12.28
C HIS A 128 -3.32 10.68 13.06
N GLY A 129 -3.81 9.43 13.12
CA GLY A 129 -5.04 9.07 13.84
C GLY A 129 -6.31 9.64 13.21
N LYS A 130 -6.28 10.03 11.93
CA LYS A 130 -7.42 10.56 11.17
C LYS A 130 -7.99 9.50 10.23
N LYS A 131 -9.26 9.65 9.88
CA LYS A 131 -9.94 8.78 8.92
C LYS A 131 -9.80 9.33 7.50
N PRO A 132 -9.20 8.60 6.55
CA PRO A 132 -9.09 9.06 5.18
C PRO A 132 -10.42 9.10 4.44
N LEU A 133 -10.47 9.91 3.38
CA LEU A 133 -11.53 9.85 2.38
C LEU A 133 -11.16 8.82 1.32
N VAL A 134 -12.08 7.90 1.04
CA VAL A 134 -11.85 6.73 0.17
C VAL A 134 -12.95 6.62 -0.88
N GLU A 135 -12.74 5.76 -1.88
CA GLU A 135 -13.82 5.31 -2.74
C GLU A 135 -14.31 3.96 -2.26
N VAL A 136 -15.62 3.85 -2.02
CA VAL A 136 -16.27 2.60 -1.69
C VAL A 136 -16.94 2.08 -2.95
N ARG A 137 -16.66 0.84 -3.32
CA ARG A 137 -17.21 0.24 -4.53
C ARG A 137 -17.97 -1.03 -4.18
N LYS A 138 -19.15 -1.17 -4.78
CA LYS A 138 -20.04 -2.33 -4.62
C LYS A 138 -20.51 -2.81 -5.98
N ARG A 139 -20.76 -4.11 -6.13
CA ARG A 139 -21.57 -4.61 -7.24
C ARG A 139 -23.04 -4.67 -6.83
N ASP A 140 -23.92 -4.16 -7.66
CA ASP A 140 -25.36 -4.29 -7.47
C ASP A 140 -25.87 -5.66 -7.95
N ASN A 141 -27.20 -5.83 -7.95
CA ASN A 141 -27.84 -7.09 -8.36
C ASN A 141 -27.68 -7.39 -9.87
N GLU A 142 -27.31 -6.38 -10.68
CA GLU A 142 -27.04 -6.53 -12.11
C GLU A 142 -25.54 -6.72 -12.39
N PHE A 143 -24.71 -6.83 -11.33
CA PHE A 143 -23.25 -6.90 -11.36
C PHE A 143 -22.55 -5.61 -11.83
N GLU A 144 -23.27 -4.49 -11.89
CA GLU A 144 -22.70 -3.20 -12.23
C GLU A 144 -22.00 -2.58 -11.02
N VAL A 145 -20.90 -1.86 -11.30
CA VAL A 145 -20.08 -1.27 -10.23
C VAL A 145 -20.65 0.09 -9.83
N VAL A 146 -21.21 0.15 -8.62
CA VAL A 146 -21.63 1.39 -7.97
C VAL A 146 -20.46 1.97 -7.17
N ILE A 147 -20.14 3.24 -7.41
CA ILE A 147 -19.01 3.93 -6.77
C ILE A 147 -19.53 5.06 -5.89
N GLU A 148 -19.26 4.96 -4.59
CA GLU A 148 -19.41 6.06 -3.64
C GLU A 148 -18.05 6.74 -3.45
N ARG A 149 -17.90 7.94 -4.00
CA ARG A 149 -16.66 8.72 -3.90
C ARG A 149 -16.65 9.55 -2.62
N TRP A 150 -15.47 9.70 -2.03
CA TRP A 150 -15.24 10.53 -0.84
C TRP A 150 -15.98 10.06 0.41
N ALA A 151 -16.23 8.76 0.52
CA ALA A 151 -16.73 8.16 1.75
C ALA A 151 -15.68 8.29 2.86
N THR A 152 -16.12 8.51 4.10
CA THR A 152 -15.20 8.48 5.24
C THR A 152 -14.84 7.03 5.54
N TYR A 153 -13.54 6.73 5.59
CA TYR A 153 -13.06 5.40 5.91
C TYR A 153 -13.53 4.97 7.31
N ASP A 154 -14.15 3.79 7.36
CA ASP A 154 -14.82 3.23 8.52
C ASP A 154 -13.94 2.24 9.31
N GLY A 155 -12.74 1.94 8.84
CA GLY A 155 -11.79 1.11 9.59
C GLY A 155 -11.35 1.75 10.89
N ASP A 156 -11.04 0.92 11.87
CA ASP A 156 -10.43 1.36 13.12
C ASP A 156 -9.06 2.00 12.83
N GLY A 157 -8.69 3.00 13.63
CA GLY A 157 -7.40 3.70 13.49
C GLY A 157 -6.19 2.78 13.69
N LEU A 158 -4.99 3.33 13.52
CA LEU A 158 -3.75 2.63 13.88
C LEU A 158 -3.63 2.45 15.39
#